data_AF-J7QZU7-F1
#
_entry.id   AF-J7QZU7-F1
#
_cell.length_a   1.000
_cell.length_b   1.000
_cell.length_c   1.000
_cell.angle_alpha   90.00
_cell.angle_beta   90.00
_cell.angle_gamma   90.00
#
_symmetry.space_group_name_H-M   'P 1'
#
loop_
_entity.id
_entity.type
_entity.pdbx_description
1 polymer ?
#
loop_
_entity_poly.entity_id
_entity_poly.type
_entity_poly.pdbx_seq_one_letter_code
_entity_poly.pdbx_strand_id
1 'polypeptide(L)'
;MNSSGSGSENGTFFEDAKFGQFYNGTAFNGTGFNGTGNGTASGAAEETVKLVATSVYTPFVYGAVLLVSLVFFARWYRGEQIKQLQELGSIFDEHDARDLYYELQATEKVHEKVLKAALLNRGAESVRRSFKMKELAPQVESLYKSGSVGEEYWKRFQTELKLIELEFKECLMEAEQLQPGWAQLYVALCQEICFNQAMQRRYHSILDRKNVCIEEWELNIDDTGRLKQ
;
A
#
# COMPACT_ATOMS: atom_id res chain seq x y z
N MET A 1 9.36 -0.77 56.55
CA MET A 1 10.11 0.50 56.54
C MET A 1 10.61 0.71 55.12
N ASN A 2 9.78 1.36 54.30
CA ASN A 2 9.93 2.78 53.88
C ASN A 2 11.01 2.92 52.79
N SER A 3 10.63 3.14 51.52
CA SER A 3 10.40 4.46 50.87
C SER A 3 11.74 5.11 50.47
N SER A 4 12.05 5.65 49.29
CA SER A 4 11.27 6.21 48.18
C SER A 4 12.20 6.54 46.99
N GLY A 5 11.64 6.55 45.77
CA GLY A 5 11.93 7.52 44.68
C GLY A 5 13.15 7.27 43.77
N SER A 6 13.14 7.53 42.46
CA SER A 6 12.14 8.05 41.52
C SER A 6 12.73 8.03 40.10
N GLY A 7 11.89 8.00 39.05
CA GLY A 7 12.26 8.47 37.71
C GLY A 7 12.40 7.41 36.61
N SER A 8 11.30 7.09 35.94
CA SER A 8 11.23 6.37 34.66
C SER A 8 10.68 7.35 33.63
N GLU A 9 11.33 7.55 32.48
CA GLU A 9 10.69 8.22 31.33
C GLU A 9 11.02 7.52 30.01
N ASN A 10 9.99 6.88 29.45
CA ASN A 10 9.89 6.48 28.05
C ASN A 10 9.16 7.62 27.31
N GLY A 11 9.86 8.34 26.44
CA GLY A 11 9.29 9.41 25.62
C GLY A 11 8.83 8.88 24.25
N THR A 12 7.54 9.03 23.95
CA THR A 12 6.95 8.83 22.62
C THR A 12 6.98 10.14 21.84
N PHE A 13 7.36 10.03 20.57
CA PHE A 13 7.75 11.10 19.66
C PHE A 13 6.54 11.52 18.79
N PHE A 14 5.91 12.65 19.13
CA PHE A 14 5.01 13.46 18.30
C PHE A 14 5.55 14.89 18.41
N GLU A 15 6.15 15.43 17.34
CA GLU A 15 5.52 16.34 16.37
C GLU A 15 5.62 17.80 16.84
N ASP A 16 6.58 18.55 16.28
CA ASP A 16 6.57 20.02 16.23
C ASP A 16 7.55 20.49 15.13
N ALA A 17 7.05 20.59 13.90
CA ALA A 17 7.76 21.23 12.80
C ALA A 17 7.20 22.65 12.58
N LYS A 18 8.07 23.65 12.78
CA LYS A 18 7.83 25.06 12.43
C LYS A 18 7.79 25.23 10.92
N PHE A 19 6.79 25.96 10.40
CA PHE A 19 6.96 26.75 9.17
C PHE A 19 5.97 27.92 9.10
N GLY A 20 6.48 29.14 8.92
CA GLY A 20 5.76 30.22 8.23
C GLY A 20 4.94 31.21 9.07
N GLN A 21 5.62 32.06 9.83
CA GLN A 21 5.18 33.44 10.10
C GLN A 21 5.06 34.20 8.78
N PHE A 22 3.92 34.86 8.47
CA PHE A 22 3.86 36.17 7.80
C PHE A 22 2.42 36.73 7.82
N TYR A 23 2.31 37.99 8.30
CA TYR A 23 1.14 38.89 8.41
C TYR A 23 0.09 38.49 9.47
N ASN A 24 -0.42 39.37 10.34
CA ASN A 24 -0.71 40.78 10.18
C ASN A 24 -0.82 41.46 11.57
N GLY A 25 -0.21 42.63 11.74
CA GLY A 25 -0.28 43.40 12.97
C GLY A 25 -0.61 44.86 12.66
N THR A 26 -1.88 45.24 12.86
CA THR A 26 -2.26 46.64 13.08
C THR A 26 -2.94 46.72 14.43
N ALA A 27 -2.23 47.32 15.37
CA ALA A 27 -2.67 47.62 16.72
C ALA A 27 -3.81 48.65 16.70
N PHE A 28 -4.82 48.44 17.54
CA PHE A 28 -5.69 49.52 18.00
C PHE A 28 -5.75 49.50 19.52
N ASN A 29 -5.28 50.60 20.11
CA ASN A 29 -5.09 50.82 21.53
C ASN A 29 -6.43 51.23 22.17
N GLY A 30 -6.82 50.57 23.26
CA GLY A 30 -8.02 50.90 24.02
C GLY A 30 -7.79 52.13 24.88
N THR A 31 -8.50 53.21 24.56
CA THR A 31 -8.71 54.33 25.50
C THR A 31 -10.13 54.28 26.03
N GLY A 32 -10.25 54.15 27.35
CA GLY A 32 -11.52 54.14 28.06
C GLY A 32 -12.27 55.47 27.90
N PHE A 33 -13.60 55.35 27.80
CA PHE A 33 -14.51 56.47 27.95
C PHE A 33 -15.47 56.14 29.10
N ASN A 34 -15.28 56.83 30.23
CA ASN A 34 -16.23 56.88 31.33
C ASN A 34 -17.16 58.07 31.08
N GLY A 35 -18.47 57.86 31.18
CA GLY A 35 -19.45 58.89 30.90
C GLY A 35 -20.82 58.53 31.47
N THR A 36 -20.99 58.70 32.78
CA THR A 36 -22.29 58.81 33.43
C THR A 36 -23.04 60.01 32.86
N GLY A 37 -24.25 59.79 32.34
CA GLY A 37 -25.15 60.85 31.88
C GLY A 37 -26.60 60.44 32.01
N ASN A 38 -27.24 60.84 33.12
CA ASN A 38 -28.68 60.89 33.27
C ASN A 38 -29.25 61.93 32.30
N GLY A 39 -30.32 61.59 31.57
CA GLY A 39 -31.01 62.52 30.68
C GLY A 39 -32.38 62.00 30.27
N THR A 40 -33.42 62.61 30.84
CA THR A 40 -34.84 62.31 30.69
C THR A 40 -35.42 62.90 29.38
N ALA A 41 -36.41 62.21 28.84
CA ALA A 41 -37.53 62.70 28.01
C ALA A 41 -37.32 63.01 26.52
N SER A 42 -38.00 62.20 25.69
CA SER A 42 -39.13 62.58 24.82
C SER A 42 -39.01 62.02 23.39
N GLY A 43 -40.15 61.53 22.87
CA GLY A 43 -40.37 61.37 21.43
C GLY A 43 -40.39 59.93 20.91
N ALA A 44 -41.59 59.36 20.88
CA ALA A 44 -42.12 58.36 19.95
C ALA A 44 -41.16 57.73 18.91
N ALA A 45 -40.87 56.45 19.08
CA ALA A 45 -41.13 55.38 18.11
C ALA A 45 -40.56 54.09 18.70
N GLU A 46 -41.44 53.15 19.06
CA GLU A 46 -41.03 51.79 19.36
C GLU A 46 -40.48 51.15 18.08
N GLU A 47 -39.16 51.14 17.89
CA GLU A 47 -38.52 50.05 17.13
C GLU A 47 -37.90 49.11 18.14
N THR A 48 -38.72 48.14 18.56
CA THR A 48 -38.22 46.93 19.21
C THR A 48 -37.16 46.33 18.27
N VAL A 49 -35.89 46.40 18.65
CA VAL A 49 -34.87 45.56 18.03
C VAL A 49 -35.31 44.15 18.30
N LYS A 50 -35.95 43.52 17.31
CA LYS A 50 -36.17 42.08 17.30
C LYS A 50 -34.78 41.48 17.28
N LEU A 51 -34.28 41.14 18.46
CA LEU A 51 -33.28 40.11 18.61
C LEU A 51 -33.94 38.86 18.05
N VAL A 52 -33.80 38.66 16.73
CA VAL A 52 -34.10 37.38 16.12
C VAL A 52 -33.17 36.45 16.85
N ALA A 53 -33.72 35.64 17.74
CA ALA A 53 -32.99 34.55 18.35
C ALA A 53 -32.43 33.75 17.17
N THR A 54 -31.14 33.94 16.88
CA THR A 54 -30.47 33.29 15.76
C THR A 54 -30.70 31.82 16.01
N SER A 55 -31.57 31.23 15.17
CA SER A 55 -32.10 29.91 15.44
C SER A 55 -30.91 28.98 15.64
N VAL A 56 -30.96 28.13 16.67
CA VAL A 56 -29.89 27.16 17.00
C VAL A 56 -29.49 26.34 15.77
N TYR A 57 -30.40 26.18 14.81
CA TYR A 57 -30.21 25.51 13.53
C TYR A 57 -29.20 26.19 12.58
N THR A 58 -29.05 27.51 12.61
CA THR A 58 -28.19 28.27 11.68
C THR A 58 -26.72 27.80 11.69
N PRO A 59 -26.04 27.67 12.85
CA PRO A 59 -24.67 27.14 12.89
C PRO A 59 -24.58 25.66 12.47
N PHE A 60 -25.59 24.83 12.76
CA PHE A 60 -25.61 23.44 12.31
C PHE A 60 -25.78 23.32 10.80
N VAL A 61 -26.63 24.13 10.18
CA VAL A 61 -26.81 24.18 8.73
C VAL A 61 -25.52 24.62 8.05
N TYR A 62 -24.83 25.63 8.59
CA TYR A 62 -23.52 26.05 8.07
C TYR A 62 -22.46 24.94 8.15
N GLY A 63 -22.37 24.25 9.30
CA GLY A 63 -21.48 23.11 9.47
C GLY A 63 -21.81 21.94 8.54
N ALA A 64 -23.10 21.65 8.33
CA ALA A 64 -23.55 20.60 7.42
C ALA A 64 -23.17 20.90 5.97
N VAL A 65 -23.35 22.14 5.50
CA VAL A 65 -22.97 22.55 4.14
C VAL A 65 -21.45 22.45 3.95
N LEU A 66 -20.66 22.89 4.93
CA LEU A 66 -19.21 22.75 4.88
C LEU A 66 -18.78 21.27 4.85
N LEU A 67 -19.34 20.42 5.72
CA LEU A 67 -19.04 18.98 5.73
C LEU A 67 -19.40 18.31 4.41
N VAL A 68 -20.57 18.62 3.85
CA VAL A 68 -20.99 18.06 2.56
C VAL A 68 -20.04 18.48 1.44
N SER A 69 -19.67 19.76 1.38
CA SER A 69 -18.71 20.27 0.37
C SER A 69 -17.33 19.64 0.52
N LEU A 70 -16.85 19.46 1.76
CA LEU A 70 -15.55 18.87 2.06
C LEU A 70 -15.52 17.38 1.70
N VAL A 71 -16.58 16.64 2.06
CA VAL A 71 -16.69 15.21 1.72
C VAL A 71 -16.78 15.03 0.21
N PHE A 72 -17.56 15.87 -0.48
CA PHE A 72 -17.67 15.81 -1.93
C PHE A 72 -16.32 16.08 -2.61
N PHE A 73 -15.61 17.13 -2.20
CA PHE A 73 -14.28 17.46 -2.71
C PHE A 73 -13.24 16.37 -2.39
N ALA A 74 -13.22 15.87 -1.15
CA ALA A 74 -12.30 14.81 -0.75
C ALA A 74 -12.54 13.52 -1.54
N ARG A 75 -13.80 13.19 -1.84
CA ARG A 75 -14.17 11.99 -2.60
C ARG A 75 -13.78 12.13 -4.08
N TRP A 76 -13.98 13.31 -4.68
CA TRP A 76 -13.53 13.62 -6.04
C TRP A 76 -12.01 13.56 -6.15
N TYR A 77 -11.30 14.27 -5.28
CA TYR A 77 -9.83 14.33 -5.29
C TYR A 77 -9.20 12.96 -5.04
N ARG A 78 -9.75 12.16 -4.11
CA ARG A 78 -9.32 10.76 -3.93
C ARG A 78 -9.57 9.91 -5.16
N GLY A 79 -10.68 10.12 -5.87
CA GLY A 79 -10.98 9.39 -7.11
C GLY A 79 -9.91 9.58 -8.17
N GLU A 80 -9.44 10.81 -8.35
CA GLU A 80 -8.38 11.10 -9.33
C GLU A 80 -7.01 10.54 -8.92
N GLN A 81 -6.67 10.61 -7.63
CA GLN A 81 -5.47 9.98 -7.09
C GLN A 81 -5.48 8.46 -7.26
N ILE A 82 -6.65 7.81 -7.13
CA ILE A 82 -6.78 6.36 -7.35
C ILE A 82 -6.58 6.00 -8.81
N LYS A 83 -7.13 6.79 -9.76
CA LYS A 83 -6.93 6.55 -11.20
C LYS A 83 -5.47 6.69 -11.59
N GLN A 84 -4.78 7.71 -11.07
CA GLN A 84 -3.34 7.86 -11.27
C GLN A 84 -2.62 6.60 -10.80
N LEU A 85 -2.87 6.14 -9.57
CA LEU A 85 -2.29 4.91 -9.04
C LEU A 85 -2.65 3.63 -9.81
N GLN A 86 -3.80 3.60 -10.50
CA GLN A 86 -4.23 2.49 -11.35
C GLN A 86 -3.58 2.50 -12.74
N GLU A 87 -3.17 3.67 -13.22
CA GLU A 87 -2.51 3.83 -14.53
C GLU A 87 -1.05 3.36 -14.50
N LEU A 88 -0.41 3.31 -13.33
CA LEU A 88 0.90 2.69 -13.19
C LEU A 88 0.76 1.20 -13.51
N GLY A 89 1.41 0.75 -14.59
CA GLY A 89 1.41 -0.66 -14.98
C GLY A 89 1.91 -1.58 -13.86
N SER A 90 1.69 -2.90 -13.97
CA SER A 90 2.22 -3.83 -12.96
C SER A 90 3.74 -3.99 -13.06
N ILE A 91 4.48 -4.07 -11.95
CA ILE A 91 5.95 -4.31 -11.98
C ILE A 91 6.24 -5.71 -12.54
N PHE A 92 5.31 -6.64 -12.37
CA PHE A 92 5.41 -7.98 -12.88
C PHE A 92 4.74 -8.10 -14.24
N ASP A 93 5.32 -8.95 -15.07
CA ASP A 93 4.68 -9.41 -16.29
C ASP A 93 3.44 -10.26 -15.97
N GLU A 94 2.59 -10.46 -16.98
CA GLU A 94 1.32 -11.18 -16.89
C GLU A 94 1.48 -12.55 -16.21
N HIS A 95 0.45 -12.98 -15.47
CA HIS A 95 0.59 -14.12 -14.59
C HIS A 95 0.15 -15.43 -15.25
N ASP A 96 1.02 -15.99 -16.08
CA ASP A 96 0.76 -17.23 -16.84
C ASP A 96 0.16 -18.38 -15.99
N ALA A 97 0.65 -18.56 -14.75
CA ALA A 97 0.17 -19.62 -13.87
C ALA A 97 -1.26 -19.38 -13.34
N ARG A 98 -1.67 -18.12 -13.20
CA ARG A 98 -3.03 -17.74 -12.81
C ARG A 98 -3.98 -17.88 -13.99
N ASP A 99 -3.58 -17.41 -15.15
CA ASP A 99 -4.41 -17.43 -16.34
C ASP A 99 -4.66 -18.88 -16.79
N LEU A 100 -3.62 -19.72 -16.75
CA LEU A 100 -3.75 -21.17 -16.97
C LEU A 100 -4.70 -21.83 -15.96
N TYR A 101 -4.67 -21.41 -14.69
CA TYR A 101 -5.58 -21.94 -13.68
C TYR A 101 -7.04 -21.59 -13.98
N TYR A 102 -7.32 -20.33 -14.34
CA TYR A 102 -8.67 -19.91 -14.69
C TYR A 102 -9.17 -20.50 -16.01
N GLU A 103 -8.29 -20.68 -16.99
CA GLU A 103 -8.59 -21.40 -18.23
C GLU A 103 -8.97 -22.86 -17.95
N LEU A 104 -8.21 -23.53 -17.07
CA LEU A 104 -8.52 -24.88 -16.62
C LEU A 104 -9.84 -24.94 -15.82
N GLN A 105 -10.12 -23.93 -14.99
CA GLN A 105 -11.37 -23.84 -14.23
C GLN A 105 -12.59 -23.60 -15.15
N ALA A 106 -12.42 -22.84 -16.23
CA ALA A 106 -13.46 -22.59 -17.22
C ALA A 106 -13.75 -23.83 -18.11
N THR A 107 -12.83 -24.79 -18.15
CA THR A 107 -12.96 -26.01 -18.96
C THR A 107 -13.84 -27.05 -18.24
N GLU A 108 -14.99 -27.40 -18.83
CA GLU A 108 -16.09 -28.16 -18.21
C GLU A 108 -15.77 -29.64 -17.83
N LYS A 109 -14.54 -30.14 -18.03
CA LYS A 109 -14.16 -31.56 -17.82
C LYS A 109 -12.77 -31.79 -17.23
N VAL A 110 -12.29 -30.90 -16.37
CA VAL A 110 -10.98 -31.08 -15.72
C VAL A 110 -11.09 -31.97 -14.50
N HIS A 111 -10.20 -32.95 -14.39
CA HIS A 111 -10.10 -33.82 -13.21
C HIS A 111 -9.62 -33.03 -11.99
N GLU A 112 -10.22 -33.27 -10.82
CA GLU A 112 -9.95 -32.53 -9.57
C GLU A 112 -8.45 -32.48 -9.20
N LYS A 113 -7.71 -33.57 -9.40
CA LYS A 113 -6.24 -33.60 -9.18
C LYS A 113 -5.46 -32.61 -10.07
N VAL A 114 -5.92 -32.37 -11.30
CA VAL A 114 -5.27 -31.42 -12.21
C VAL A 114 -5.53 -30.00 -11.73
N LEU A 115 -6.76 -29.70 -11.29
CA LEU A 115 -7.10 -28.40 -10.72
C LEU A 115 -6.30 -28.13 -9.43
N LYS A 116 -6.16 -29.13 -8.55
CA LYS A 116 -5.31 -29.03 -7.35
C LYS A 116 -3.83 -28.80 -7.68
N ALA A 117 -3.31 -29.49 -8.70
CA ALA A 117 -1.93 -29.29 -9.16
C ALA A 117 -1.71 -27.90 -9.78
N ALA A 118 -2.68 -27.41 -10.56
CA ALA A 118 -2.64 -26.08 -11.15
C ALA A 118 -2.69 -24.99 -10.07
N LEU A 119 -3.57 -25.13 -9.07
CA LEU A 119 -3.61 -24.22 -7.92
C LEU A 119 -2.27 -24.19 -7.18
N LEU A 120 -1.66 -25.36 -6.96
CA LEU A 120 -0.36 -25.46 -6.29
C LEU A 120 0.77 -24.77 -7.08
N ASN A 121 0.72 -24.81 -8.42
CA ASN A 121 1.64 -24.07 -9.28
C ASN A 121 1.43 -22.55 -9.18
N ARG A 122 0.18 -22.09 -9.22
CA ARG A 122 -0.20 -20.69 -8.98
C ARG A 122 0.28 -20.20 -7.61
N GLY A 123 0.06 -21.00 -6.55
CA GLY A 123 0.53 -20.72 -5.20
C GLY A 123 2.06 -20.63 -5.10
N ALA A 124 2.78 -21.57 -5.71
CA ALA A 124 4.24 -21.58 -5.73
C ALA A 124 4.82 -20.34 -6.44
N GLU A 125 4.24 -19.89 -7.55
CA GLU A 125 4.66 -18.66 -8.23
C GLU A 125 4.36 -17.40 -7.41
N SER A 126 3.20 -17.33 -6.74
CA SER A 126 2.88 -16.24 -5.82
C SER A 126 3.88 -16.16 -4.65
N VAL A 127 4.24 -17.30 -4.06
CA VAL A 127 5.29 -17.40 -3.02
C VAL A 127 6.65 -16.95 -3.55
N ARG A 128 7.03 -17.37 -4.77
CA ARG A 128 8.27 -16.96 -5.44
C ARG A 128 8.34 -15.44 -5.59
N ARG A 129 7.26 -14.81 -6.06
CA ARG A 129 7.14 -13.35 -6.21
C ARG A 129 7.22 -12.65 -4.84
N SER A 130 6.55 -13.20 -3.82
CA SER A 130 6.59 -12.65 -2.46
C SER A 130 8.01 -12.64 -1.88
N PHE A 131 8.75 -13.75 -1.99
CA PHE A 131 10.14 -13.79 -1.52
C PHE A 131 11.03 -12.79 -2.27
N LYS A 132 10.92 -12.74 -3.60
CA LYS A 132 11.69 -11.79 -4.40
C LYS A 132 11.40 -10.33 -4.03
N MET A 133 10.14 -9.98 -3.80
CA MET A 133 9.77 -8.62 -3.40
C MET A 133 10.22 -8.26 -1.99
N LYS A 134 10.15 -9.22 -1.05
CA LYS A 134 10.67 -9.03 0.31
C LYS A 134 12.19 -8.89 0.32
N GLU A 135 12.88 -9.65 -0.51
CA GLU A 135 14.33 -9.55 -0.67
C GLU A 135 14.73 -8.19 -1.24
N LEU A 136 13.95 -7.64 -2.19
CA LEU A 136 14.19 -6.36 -2.87
C LEU A 136 13.72 -5.12 -2.08
N ALA A 137 12.85 -5.29 -1.10
CA ALA A 137 12.28 -4.19 -0.32
C ALA A 137 13.33 -3.25 0.31
N PRO A 138 14.35 -3.74 1.05
CA PRO A 138 15.33 -2.85 1.68
C PRO A 138 16.22 -2.13 0.66
N GLN A 139 16.50 -2.71 -0.51
CA GLN A 139 17.30 -2.09 -1.57
C GLN A 139 16.50 -0.98 -2.24
N VAL A 140 15.22 -1.22 -2.53
CA VAL A 140 14.34 -0.18 -3.09
C VAL A 140 14.14 0.96 -2.10
N GLU A 141 14.00 0.67 -0.80
CA GLU A 141 13.90 1.70 0.23
C GLU A 141 15.19 2.56 0.31
N SER A 142 16.36 1.93 0.21
CA SER A 142 17.64 2.66 0.15
C SER A 142 17.74 3.54 -1.09
N LEU A 143 17.34 3.03 -2.26
CA LEU A 143 17.33 3.80 -3.51
C LEU A 143 16.33 4.96 -3.48
N TYR A 144 15.17 4.77 -2.85
CA TYR A 144 14.18 5.82 -2.64
C TYR A 144 14.72 6.94 -1.74
N LYS A 145 15.37 6.60 -0.61
CA LYS A 145 16.04 7.58 0.28
C LYS A 145 17.17 8.34 -0.42
N SER A 146 17.86 7.71 -1.36
CA SER A 146 18.91 8.35 -2.17
C SER A 146 18.37 9.35 -3.21
N GLY A 147 17.05 9.36 -3.45
CA GLY A 147 16.42 10.19 -4.50
C GLY A 147 16.58 9.65 -5.92
N SER A 148 17.17 8.47 -6.09
CA SER A 148 17.39 7.83 -7.42
C SER A 148 16.12 7.23 -8.01
N VAL A 149 15.08 7.03 -7.19
CA VAL A 149 13.81 6.40 -7.56
C VAL A 149 12.68 7.39 -7.32
N GLY A 150 11.81 7.57 -8.33
CA GLY A 150 10.65 8.46 -8.22
C GLY A 150 9.59 7.97 -7.24
N GLU A 151 8.84 8.90 -6.65
CA GLU A 151 7.72 8.64 -5.74
C GLU A 151 6.65 7.72 -6.36
N GLU A 152 6.42 7.88 -7.66
CA GLU A 152 5.49 7.07 -8.44
C GLU A 152 5.86 5.58 -8.41
N TYR A 153 7.13 5.26 -8.64
CA TYR A 153 7.63 3.88 -8.59
C TYR A 153 7.57 3.31 -7.18
N TRP A 154 7.86 4.12 -6.16
CA TRP A 154 7.75 3.69 -4.78
C TRP A 154 6.32 3.30 -4.41
N LYS A 155 5.33 4.13 -4.77
CA LYS A 155 3.92 3.81 -4.58
C LYS A 155 3.50 2.55 -5.34
N ARG A 156 3.95 2.39 -6.59
CA ARG A 156 3.75 1.17 -7.39
C ARG A 156 4.26 -0.07 -6.67
N PHE A 157 5.49 -0.01 -6.16
CA PHE A 157 6.13 -1.11 -5.44
C PHE A 157 5.34 -1.52 -4.18
N GLN A 158 4.84 -0.55 -3.42
CA GLN A 158 4.01 -0.79 -2.24
C GLN A 158 2.64 -1.40 -2.60
N THR A 159 2.05 -0.98 -3.72
CA THR A 159 0.79 -1.57 -4.23
C THR A 159 1.02 -3.01 -4.67
N GLU A 160 2.09 -3.30 -5.40
CA GLU A 160 2.45 -4.64 -5.86
C GLU A 160 2.71 -5.62 -4.71
N LEU A 161 3.40 -5.17 -3.66
CA LEU A 161 3.59 -5.97 -2.44
C LEU A 161 2.24 -6.43 -1.86
N LYS A 162 1.27 -5.52 -1.78
CA LYS A 162 -0.07 -5.83 -1.28
C LYS A 162 -0.85 -6.72 -2.24
N LEU A 163 -0.70 -6.53 -3.54
CA LEU A 163 -1.39 -7.32 -4.56
C LEU A 163 -0.94 -8.79 -4.52
N ILE A 164 0.37 -9.04 -4.38
CA ILE A 164 0.91 -10.40 -4.28
C ILE A 164 0.43 -11.08 -2.98
N GLU A 165 0.39 -10.35 -1.87
CA GLU A 165 -0.13 -10.88 -0.61
C GLU A 165 -1.64 -11.17 -0.67
N LEU A 166 -2.41 -10.32 -1.35
CA LEU A 166 -3.83 -10.53 -1.61
C LEU A 166 -4.04 -11.79 -2.44
N GLU A 167 -3.31 -11.92 -3.55
CA GLU A 167 -3.36 -13.10 -4.41
C GLU A 167 -3.03 -14.38 -3.64
N PHE A 168 -1.99 -14.38 -2.81
CA PHE A 168 -1.64 -15.56 -2.03
C PHE A 168 -2.77 -15.94 -1.05
N LYS A 169 -3.45 -14.95 -0.46
CA LYS A 169 -4.62 -15.18 0.40
C LYS A 169 -5.80 -15.74 -0.38
N GLU A 170 -6.05 -15.27 -1.59
CA GLU A 170 -7.08 -15.83 -2.48
C GLU A 170 -6.80 -17.30 -2.79
N CYS A 171 -5.56 -17.64 -3.14
CA CYS A 171 -5.15 -19.04 -3.34
C CYS A 171 -5.38 -19.90 -2.09
N LEU A 172 -5.18 -19.34 -0.89
CA LEU A 172 -5.40 -20.05 0.37
C LEU A 172 -6.90 -20.30 0.62
N MET A 173 -7.75 -19.31 0.35
CA MET A 173 -9.20 -19.44 0.45
C MET A 173 -9.73 -20.47 -0.55
N GLU A 174 -9.20 -20.46 -1.78
CA GLU A 174 -9.56 -21.38 -2.83
C GLU A 174 -9.08 -22.82 -2.52
N ALA A 175 -7.91 -22.97 -1.91
CA ALA A 175 -7.42 -24.26 -1.41
C ALA A 175 -8.36 -24.85 -0.36
N GLU A 176 -8.85 -24.02 0.58
CA GLU A 176 -9.81 -24.45 1.60
C GLU A 176 -11.17 -24.84 1.00
N GLN A 177 -11.60 -24.14 -0.06
CA GLN A 177 -12.81 -24.47 -0.80
C GLN A 177 -12.71 -25.82 -1.53
N LEU A 178 -11.53 -26.13 -2.09
CA LEU A 178 -11.28 -27.41 -2.77
C LEU A 178 -11.18 -28.58 -1.80
N GLN A 179 -10.58 -28.38 -0.63
CA GLN A 179 -10.46 -29.40 0.39
C GLN A 179 -10.37 -28.77 1.78
N PRO A 180 -11.33 -29.07 2.69
CA PRO A 180 -11.32 -28.51 4.03
C PRO A 180 -10.09 -28.99 4.82
N GLY A 181 -9.42 -28.07 5.51
CA GLY A 181 -8.20 -28.32 6.29
C GLY A 181 -6.92 -28.41 5.46
N TRP A 182 -6.95 -28.15 4.15
CA TRP A 182 -5.75 -28.19 3.31
C TRP A 182 -4.90 -26.91 3.42
N ALA A 183 -5.49 -25.78 3.83
CA ALA A 183 -4.83 -24.47 3.85
C ALA A 183 -3.49 -24.43 4.62
N GLN A 184 -3.40 -25.09 5.78
CA GLN A 184 -2.17 -25.09 6.58
C GLN A 184 -1.01 -25.83 5.88
N LEU A 185 -1.30 -26.99 5.30
CA LEU A 185 -0.32 -27.78 4.56
C LEU A 185 0.04 -27.13 3.23
N TYR A 186 -0.93 -26.46 2.59
CA TYR A 186 -0.78 -25.79 1.30
C TYR A 186 0.36 -24.77 1.31
N VAL A 187 0.47 -23.95 2.36
CA VAL A 187 1.54 -22.93 2.47
C VAL A 187 2.93 -23.57 2.47
N ALA A 188 3.13 -24.60 3.28
CA ALA A 188 4.41 -25.31 3.35
C ALA A 188 4.74 -26.01 2.03
N LEU A 189 3.76 -26.66 1.40
CA LEU A 189 3.95 -27.30 0.09
C LEU A 189 4.32 -26.29 -1.00
N CYS A 190 3.66 -25.13 -1.05
CA CYS A 190 3.99 -24.08 -2.02
C CYS A 190 5.44 -23.59 -1.86
N GLN A 191 5.93 -23.45 -0.63
CA GLN A 191 7.30 -23.05 -0.35
C GLN A 191 8.31 -24.10 -0.84
N GLU A 192 8.10 -25.37 -0.50
CA GLU A 192 8.96 -26.48 -0.93
C GLU A 192 9.01 -26.61 -2.46
N ILE A 193 7.85 -26.49 -3.12
CA ILE A 193 7.76 -26.54 -4.59
C ILE A 193 8.47 -25.35 -5.22
N CYS A 194 8.30 -24.15 -4.66
CA CYS A 194 9.00 -22.95 -5.12
C CYS A 194 10.53 -23.14 -5.05
N PHE A 195 11.05 -23.67 -3.93
CA PHE A 195 12.48 -23.93 -3.78
C PHE A 195 12.98 -25.02 -4.73
N ASN A 196 12.25 -26.13 -4.86
CA ASN A 196 12.60 -27.20 -5.79
C ASN A 196 12.63 -26.69 -7.25
N GLN A 197 11.60 -25.97 -7.69
CA GLN A 197 11.56 -25.36 -9.03
C GLN A 197 12.71 -24.37 -9.23
N ALA A 198 13.05 -23.57 -8.23
CA ALA A 198 14.20 -22.66 -8.31
C ALA A 198 15.52 -23.43 -8.48
N MET A 199 15.73 -24.51 -7.73
CA MET A 199 16.92 -25.36 -7.88
C MET A 199 16.97 -26.03 -9.25
N GLN A 200 15.86 -26.58 -9.74
CA GLN A 200 15.77 -27.19 -11.07
C GLN A 200 16.11 -26.19 -12.17
N ARG A 201 15.54 -24.97 -12.13
CA ARG A 201 15.86 -23.91 -13.11
C ARG A 201 17.35 -23.58 -13.13
N ARG A 202 18.00 -23.53 -11.95
CA ARG A 202 19.45 -23.31 -11.85
C ARG A 202 20.24 -24.48 -12.41
N TYR A 203 19.86 -25.70 -12.08
CA TYR A 203 20.50 -26.90 -12.59
C TYR A 203 20.46 -26.98 -14.12
N HIS A 204 19.28 -26.78 -14.72
CA HIS A 204 19.13 -26.75 -16.18
C HIS A 204 19.96 -25.64 -16.81
N SER A 205 19.99 -24.45 -16.21
CA SER A 205 20.80 -23.33 -16.74
C SER A 205 22.31 -23.62 -16.77
N ILE A 206 22.83 -24.51 -15.91
CA ILE A 206 24.24 -24.90 -15.91
C ILE A 206 24.56 -25.75 -17.16
N LEU A 207 23.64 -26.65 -17.54
CA LEU A 207 23.80 -27.47 -18.74
C LEU A 207 23.76 -26.61 -20.01
N ASP A 208 22.85 -25.63 -20.06
CA ASP A 208 22.75 -24.71 -21.19
C ASP A 208 24.01 -23.82 -21.29
N ARG A 209 24.47 -23.27 -20.16
CA ARG A 209 25.71 -22.48 -20.10
C ARG A 209 26.94 -23.26 -20.53
N LYS A 210 27.00 -24.57 -20.24
CA LYS A 210 28.08 -25.43 -20.72
C LYS A 210 28.13 -25.43 -22.26
N ASN A 211 26.98 -25.57 -22.91
CA ASN A 211 26.90 -25.57 -24.37
C ASN A 211 27.29 -24.21 -24.96
N VAL A 212 26.79 -23.12 -24.37
CA VAL A 212 27.17 -21.75 -24.77
C VAL A 212 28.68 -21.53 -24.64
N CYS A 213 29.30 -21.98 -23.54
CA CYS A 213 30.74 -21.84 -23.32
C CYS A 213 31.58 -22.64 -24.34
N ILE A 214 31.11 -23.83 -24.74
CA ILE A 214 31.76 -24.64 -25.79
C ILE A 214 31.77 -23.89 -27.13
N GLU A 215 30.65 -23.25 -27.47
CA GLU A 215 30.50 -22.47 -28.70
C GLU A 215 31.34 -21.18 -28.66
N GLU A 216 31.22 -20.38 -27.59
CA GLU A 216 31.93 -19.11 -27.45
C GLU A 216 33.45 -19.27 -27.45
N TRP A 217 33.96 -20.37 -26.87
CA TRP A 217 35.40 -20.61 -26.74
C TRP A 217 35.93 -21.63 -27.76
N GLU A 218 35.09 -22.04 -28.73
CA GLU A 218 35.42 -23.00 -29.79
C GLU A 218 36.08 -24.29 -29.24
N LEU A 219 35.62 -24.76 -28.08
CA LEU A 219 36.26 -25.87 -27.37
C LEU A 219 35.91 -27.20 -28.02
N ASN A 220 36.91 -27.88 -28.58
CA ASN A 220 36.76 -29.26 -29.03
C ASN A 220 36.85 -30.24 -27.85
N ILE A 221 35.76 -30.36 -27.08
CA ILE A 221 35.68 -31.28 -25.94
C ILE A 221 35.39 -32.70 -26.44
N ASP A 222 36.18 -33.67 -25.98
CA ASP A 222 35.95 -35.09 -26.18
C ASP A 222 34.87 -35.63 -25.21
N ASP A 223 34.27 -36.79 -25.52
CA ASP A 223 33.16 -37.36 -24.72
C ASP A 223 33.59 -37.72 -23.27
N THR A 224 34.90 -37.75 -23.02
CA THR A 224 35.55 -37.91 -21.70
C THR A 224 35.72 -36.60 -20.92
N GLY A 225 35.32 -35.45 -21.49
CA GLY A 225 35.43 -34.13 -20.87
C GLY A 225 36.81 -33.46 -20.99
N ARG A 226 37.68 -33.96 -21.89
CA ARG A 226 39.02 -33.39 -22.13
C ARG A 226 39.06 -32.59 -23.43
N LEU A 227 39.95 -31.59 -23.51
CA LEU A 227 40.21 -30.87 -24.76
C LEU A 227 40.95 -31.78 -25.74
N LYS A 228 40.45 -31.85 -26.98
CA LYS A 228 41.19 -32.45 -28.10
C LYS A 228 42.33 -31.50 -28.48
N GLN A 229 43.57 -31.99 -28.40
CA GLN A 229 44.75 -31.30 -28.91
C GLN A 229 44.73 -31.23 -30.44
#